data_AF-A0AAD6VEP8-F1
#
_entry.id   AF-A0AAD6VEP8-F1
#
_cell.length_a   1.000
_cell.length_b   1.000
_cell.length_c   1.000
_cell.angle_alpha   90.00
_cell.angle_beta   90.00
_cell.angle_gamma   90.00
#
_symmetry.space_group_name_H-M   'P 1'
#
loop_
_entity.id
_entity.type
_entity.pdbx_description
1 polymer ?
#
loop_
_entity_poly.entity_id
_entity_poly.type
_entity_poly.pdbx_seq_one_letter_code
_entity_poly.pdbx_strand_id
1 'polypeptide(L)'
;QRTFYQGIREEKTKALTDHASAKNKLNTIKAAACDIFGRSVTDADIWNSLHVKDFLPRPSQFLWKCVHNAHKVGSYWTHIPECGDRATCQDC
;
A
#
# COMPACT_ATOMS: atom_id res chain seq x y z
N GLN A 1 -7.56 29.53 13.40
CA GLN A 1 -6.39 28.70 13.04
C GLN A 1 -6.72 27.53 12.08
N ARG A 2 -7.99 27.14 11.86
CA ARG A 2 -8.36 25.98 11.02
C ARG A 2 -8.20 26.22 9.50
N THR A 3 -8.51 27.42 9.03
CA THR A 3 -8.47 27.83 7.60
C THR A 3 -7.04 27.92 7.04
N PHE A 4 -6.09 28.43 7.83
CA PHE A 4 -4.69 28.49 7.44
C PHE A 4 -4.07 27.10 7.26
N TYR A 5 -4.31 26.20 8.23
CA TYR A 5 -3.86 24.80 8.14
C TYR A 5 -4.48 24.06 6.95
N GLN A 6 -5.72 24.37 6.59
CA GLN A 6 -6.39 23.80 5.43
C GLN A 6 -5.73 24.25 4.12
N GLY A 7 -5.47 25.55 3.95
CA GLY A 7 -4.79 26.09 2.77
C GLY A 7 -3.40 25.48 2.54
N ILE A 8 -2.61 25.33 3.61
CA ILE A 8 -1.28 24.68 3.53
C ILE A 8 -1.40 23.22 3.10
N ARG A 9 -2.40 22.47 3.58
CA ARG A 9 -2.59 21.07 3.17
C ARG A 9 -2.95 20.99 1.69
N GLU A 10 -3.89 21.80 1.23
CA GLU A 10 -4.34 21.81 -0.17
C GLU A 10 -3.19 22.17 -1.14
N GLU A 11 -2.36 23.15 -0.77
CA GLU A 11 -1.19 23.55 -1.56
C GLU A 11 -0.13 22.43 -1.62
N LYS A 12 0.15 21.80 -0.48
CA LYS A 12 1.07 20.64 -0.43
C LYS A 12 0.51 19.44 -1.21
N THR A 13 -0.80 19.19 -1.17
CA THR A 13 -1.43 18.11 -1.94
C THR A 13 -1.36 18.36 -3.43
N LYS A 14 -1.51 19.60 -3.90
CA LYS A 14 -1.32 19.95 -5.31
C LYS A 14 0.13 19.76 -5.79
N ALA A 15 1.11 19.97 -4.90
CA ALA A 15 2.52 19.75 -5.19
C ALA A 15 2.94 18.26 -5.14
N LEU A 16 2.09 17.37 -4.60
CA LEU A 16 2.36 15.95 -4.56
C LEU A 16 2.02 15.33 -5.92
N THR A 17 3.04 14.87 -6.63
CA THR A 17 2.87 14.02 -7.81
C THR A 17 2.62 12.59 -7.36
N ASP A 18 1.57 11.96 -7.90
CA ASP A 18 1.31 10.55 -7.64
C ASP A 18 2.47 9.70 -8.16
N HIS A 19 3.11 8.94 -7.27
CA HIS A 19 4.17 8.05 -7.66
C HIS A 19 3.60 6.84 -8.42
N ALA A 20 4.07 6.62 -9.65
CA ALA A 20 3.57 5.55 -10.51
C ALA A 20 3.68 4.15 -9.86
N SER A 21 4.71 3.91 -9.05
CA SER A 21 4.88 2.62 -8.36
C SER A 21 3.80 2.36 -7.31
N ALA A 22 3.31 3.40 -6.63
CA ALA A 22 2.24 3.27 -5.63
C ALA A 22 0.91 2.94 -6.31
N LYS A 23 0.61 3.58 -7.45
CA LYS A 23 -0.56 3.25 -8.29
C LYS A 23 -0.53 1.80 -8.77
N ASN A 24 0.63 1.32 -9.23
CA ASN A 24 0.77 -0.05 -9.69
C ASN A 24 0.50 -1.05 -8.56
N LYS A 25 0.99 -0.81 -7.34
CA LYS A 25 0.70 -1.67 -6.18
C LYS A 25 -0.77 -1.64 -5.78
N LEU A 26 -1.41 -0.47 -5.78
CA LEU A 26 -2.84 -0.38 -5.53
C LEU A 26 -3.65 -1.19 -6.56
N ASN A 27 -3.28 -1.12 -7.84
CA ASN A 27 -3.93 -1.93 -8.88
C ASN A 27 -3.71 -3.44 -8.67
N THR A 28 -2.51 -3.87 -8.27
CA THR A 28 -2.26 -5.28 -7.93
C THR A 28 -3.12 -5.73 -6.75
N ILE A 29 -3.23 -4.90 -5.69
CA ILE A 29 -4.06 -5.20 -4.52
C ILE A 29 -5.53 -5.30 -4.92
N LYS A 30 -6.03 -4.38 -5.78
CA LYS A 30 -7.40 -4.42 -6.28
C LYS A 30 -7.69 -5.69 -7.08
N ALA A 31 -6.77 -6.09 -7.97
CA ALA A 31 -6.91 -7.31 -8.75
C ALA A 31 -6.98 -8.53 -7.82
N ALA A 32 -6.02 -8.68 -6.91
CA ALA A 32 -6.00 -9.77 -5.95
C ALA A 32 -7.24 -9.79 -5.05
N ALA A 33 -7.71 -8.62 -4.58
CA ALA A 33 -8.92 -8.53 -3.76
C ALA A 33 -10.18 -8.90 -4.55
N CYS A 34 -10.24 -8.55 -5.84
CA CYS A 34 -11.32 -8.97 -6.72
C CYS A 34 -11.31 -10.48 -6.93
N ASP A 35 -10.13 -11.08 -7.11
CA ASP A 35 -9.98 -12.52 -7.30
C ASP A 35 -10.39 -13.31 -6.04
N ILE A 36 -10.05 -12.81 -4.85
CA ILE A 36 -10.34 -13.47 -3.57
C ILE A 36 -11.81 -13.27 -3.14
N PHE A 37 -12.32 -12.04 -3.23
CA PHE A 37 -13.61 -11.67 -2.64
C PHE A 37 -14.73 -11.46 -3.68
N GLY A 38 -14.43 -11.50 -4.97
CA GLY A 38 -15.40 -11.27 -6.05
C GLY A 38 -15.97 -9.86 -6.12
N ARG A 39 -15.34 -8.88 -5.43
CA ARG A 39 -15.81 -7.49 -5.36
C ARG A 39 -14.73 -6.50 -5.78
N SER A 40 -15.17 -5.43 -6.44
CA SER A 40 -14.30 -4.28 -6.70
C SER A 40 -14.04 -3.51 -5.41
N VAL A 41 -12.78 -3.19 -5.17
CA VAL A 41 -12.31 -2.47 -3.97
C VAL A 41 -11.76 -1.11 -4.42
N THR A 42 -12.12 -0.04 -3.72
CA THR A 42 -11.60 1.30 -4.00
C THR A 42 -10.26 1.53 -3.31
N ASP A 43 -9.50 2.55 -3.74
CA ASP A 43 -8.26 2.93 -3.04
C ASP A 43 -8.55 3.31 -1.58
N ALA A 44 -9.67 4.01 -1.34
CA ALA A 44 -10.10 4.38 0.00
C ALA A 44 -10.35 3.15 0.87
N ASP A 45 -10.98 2.11 0.34
CA ASP A 45 -11.21 0.86 1.07
C ASP A 45 -9.89 0.17 1.46
N ILE A 46 -8.90 0.18 0.56
CA ILE A 46 -7.57 -0.37 0.84
C ILE A 46 -6.93 0.42 1.99
N TRP A 47 -6.88 1.75 1.92
CA TRP A 47 -6.28 2.54 3.00
C TRP A 47 -7.04 2.44 4.31
N ASN A 48 -8.38 2.40 4.27
CA ASN A 48 -9.22 2.21 5.46
C ASN A 48 -8.98 0.84 6.11
N SER A 49 -8.77 -0.20 5.31
CA SER A 49 -8.50 -1.56 5.83
C SER A 49 -7.22 -1.63 6.67
N LEU A 50 -6.23 -0.78 6.37
CA LEU A 50 -5.00 -0.68 7.14
C LEU A 50 -5.19 0.01 8.50
N HIS A 51 -6.24 0.82 8.64
CA HIS A 51 -6.51 1.62 9.85
C HIS A 51 -7.64 1.05 10.72
N VAL A 52 -8.10 -0.18 10.44
CA VAL A 52 -9.12 -0.84 11.26
C VAL A 52 -8.60 -1.04 12.68
N LYS A 53 -9.45 -0.70 13.66
CA LYS A 53 -9.12 -0.66 15.10
C LYS A 53 -8.68 -2.02 15.67
N ASP A 54 -9.05 -3.09 14.99
CA ASP A 54 -8.76 -4.47 15.38
C ASP A 54 -7.32 -4.89 15.05
N PHE A 55 -6.61 -4.13 14.19
CA PHE A 55 -5.19 -4.38 13.95
C PHE A 55 -4.31 -3.75 15.03
N LEU A 56 -3.33 -4.52 15.50
CA LEU A 56 -2.23 -3.98 16.28
C LEU A 56 -1.49 -2.90 15.45
N PRO A 57 -0.99 -1.81 16.08
CA PRO A 57 -0.33 -0.73 15.36
C PRO A 57 0.89 -1.16 14.53
N ARG A 58 1.62 -2.19 14.98
CA ARG A 58 2.83 -2.68 14.32
C ARG A 58 2.54 -3.34 12.97
N PRO A 59 1.65 -4.36 12.87
CA PRO A 59 1.21 -4.90 11.59
C PRO A 59 0.66 -3.85 10.62
N SER A 60 -0.18 -2.94 11.10
CA SER A 60 -0.74 -1.86 10.27
C SER A 60 0.36 -0.99 9.64
N GLN A 61 1.36 -0.59 10.43
CA GLN A 61 2.50 0.18 9.92
C GLN A 61 3.34 -0.61 8.92
N PHE A 62 3.53 -1.91 9.15
CA PHE A 62 4.24 -2.78 8.21
C PHE A 62 3.49 -2.87 6.87
N LEU A 63 2.20 -3.16 6.90
CA LEU A 63 1.35 -3.24 5.70
C LEU A 63 1.32 -1.91 4.95
N TRP A 64 1.18 -0.79 5.65
CA TRP A 64 1.27 0.54 5.04
C TRP A 64 2.59 0.73 4.28
N LYS A 65 3.73 0.39 4.90
CA LYS A 65 5.05 0.47 4.24
C LYS A 65 5.17 -0.49 3.05
N CYS A 66 4.54 -1.66 3.10
CA CYS A 66 4.49 -2.60 1.98
C CYS A 66 3.72 -2.03 0.77
N VAL A 67 2.55 -1.41 1.00
CA VAL A 67 1.79 -0.75 -0.09
C VAL A 67 2.62 0.36 -0.76
N HIS A 68 3.43 1.07 0.02
CA HIS A 68 4.35 2.11 -0.46
C HIS A 68 5.66 1.59 -1.06
N ASN A 69 5.86 0.26 -1.20
CA ASN A 69 7.14 -0.33 -1.62
C ASN A 69 8.35 0.09 -0.76
N ALA A 70 8.13 0.50 0.49
CA ALA A 70 9.21 0.92 1.38
C ALA A 70 9.97 -0.27 2.00
N HIS A 71 9.46 -1.49 1.84
CA HIS A 71 10.07 -2.72 2.33
C HIS A 71 10.53 -3.64 1.19
N LYS A 72 11.60 -4.39 1.46
CA LYS A 72 12.16 -5.41 0.56
C LYS A 72 11.36 -6.71 0.71
N VAL A 73 10.19 -6.76 0.08
CA VAL A 73 9.28 -7.91 0.09
C VAL A 73 8.77 -8.22 -1.30
N GLY A 74 8.35 -9.46 -1.54
CA GLY A 74 7.68 -9.84 -2.79
C GLY A 74 8.58 -9.73 -4.02
N SER A 75 8.05 -9.05 -5.05
CA SER A 75 8.72 -8.76 -6.32
C SER A 75 10.06 -8.05 -6.20
N TYR A 76 10.41 -7.51 -5.02
CA TYR A 76 11.75 -7.00 -4.79
C TYR A 76 12.81 -8.10 -4.95
N TRP A 77 12.56 -9.34 -4.54
CA TRP A 77 13.59 -10.38 -4.54
C TRP A 77 13.76 -11.11 -5.87
N THR A 78 12.81 -10.98 -6.80
CA THR A 78 12.77 -11.79 -8.04
C THR A 78 13.90 -11.51 -9.02
N HIS A 79 14.55 -10.35 -8.93
CA HIS A 79 15.69 -10.00 -9.78
C HIS A 79 17.04 -10.46 -9.22
N ILE A 80 17.06 -11.03 -8.00
CA ILE A 80 18.27 -11.48 -7.32
C ILE A 80 18.31 -13.01 -7.40
N PRO A 81 19.21 -13.60 -8.21
CA PRO A 81 19.17 -15.04 -8.53
C PRO A 81 19.17 -15.96 -7.31
N GLU A 82 19.92 -15.62 -6.27
CA GLU A 82 20.07 -16.43 -5.05
C GLU A 82 19.00 -16.16 -3.99
N CYS A 83 18.16 -15.14 -4.18
CA CYS A 83 17.14 -14.74 -3.20
C CYS A 83 15.71 -14.88 -3.72
N GLY A 84 15.51 -15.48 -4.91
CA GLY A 84 14.18 -15.62 -5.53
C GLY A 84 13.15 -16.25 -4.61
N ASP A 85 13.57 -17.23 -3.80
CA ASP A 85 12.71 -17.96 -2.85
C ASP A 85 12.11 -17.06 -1.75
N ARG A 86 12.67 -15.86 -1.53
CA ARG A 86 12.16 -14.86 -0.58
C ARG A 86 11.06 -13.98 -1.18
N ALA A 87 10.82 -14.07 -2.49
CA ALA A 87 9.75 -13.33 -3.15
C ALA A 87 8.37 -13.88 -2.77
N THR A 88 8.26 -15.19 -2.60
CA THR A 88 7.02 -15.88 -2.23
C THR A 88 7.11 -16.30 -0.77
N CYS A 89 6.04 -16.08 -0.03
CA CYS A 89 5.90 -16.65 1.30
C CYS A 89 5.75 -18.17 1.17
N GLN A 90 6.52 -18.95 1.94
CA GLN A 90 6.43 -20.42 1.94
C GLN A 90 5.21 -20.94 2.73
N ASP A 91 4.64 -20.11 3.60
CA ASP A 91 3.55 -20.48 4.51
C ASP A 91 2.15 -20.04 4.04
N CYS A 92 2.04 -19.18 3.00
CA CYS A 92 0.83 -18.35 2.75
C CYS A 92 -0.08 -18.82 1.58
#